data_AF-A0A3B1B480-F1
#
_entry.id   AF-A0A3B1B480-F1
#
_cell.length_a   1.000
_cell.length_b   1.000
_cell.length_c   1.000
_cell.angle_alpha   90.00
_cell.angle_beta   90.00
_cell.angle_gamma   90.00
#
_symmetry.space_group_name_H-M   'P 1'
#
loop_
_entity.id
_entity.type
_entity.pdbx_description
1 polymer ?
#
loop_
_entity_poly.entity_id
_entity_poly.type
_entity_poly.pdbx_seq_one_letter_code
_entity_poly.pdbx_strand_id
1 'polypeptide(L)'
;MFFTDNRTHFFRPFFGKYREQVVECLRILHASLYGSLADYKRAFTRDQVLESFTEAITRTPVLDEEEEDFSAPVRSEREQANWVLNLLLEHGWIERHADEATLQSSYAFSRIGRLFTQPMVETAGGGFRTRHRNTRNTRNALHSFLERGEVYDLLDAYEYSERIISDFSDVIAELDERKRMLVREVEAQQVVQQASDEFFDFMEKRFMPDLSVRLSADSVEKYRDEIESLLRKVKRKQKKFKTRAETELRKLAPELLQDKQASLLIFILDSIESRIHSASDIMLPALRNALHSFTRRADIIIRQLSYTLGGEQGDLLNLCQQLGALPKEKQPQALDAVA
;
A
#
# COMPACT_ATOMS: atom_id res chain seq x y z
N MET A 1 -17.86 6.87 5.65
CA MET A 1 -17.56 8.27 6.06
C MET A 1 -16.07 8.41 6.33
N PHE A 2 -15.50 9.60 6.20
CA PHE A 2 -14.05 9.83 6.39
C PHE A 2 -13.62 9.78 7.88
N PHE A 3 -14.34 10.51 8.74
CA PHE A 3 -14.08 10.54 10.18
C PHE A 3 -14.79 9.36 10.86
N THR A 4 -14.08 8.24 11.00
CA THR A 4 -14.54 7.05 11.74
C THR A 4 -13.38 6.45 12.52
N ASP A 5 -13.66 5.72 13.60
CA ASP A 5 -12.67 4.99 14.38
C ASP A 5 -11.50 5.87 14.84
N ASN A 6 -10.26 5.45 14.55
CA ASN A 6 -9.02 6.18 14.82
C ASN A 6 -8.83 7.46 13.98
N ARG A 7 -9.71 7.73 13.01
CA ARG A 7 -9.62 8.92 12.13
C ARG A 7 -10.50 10.07 12.57
N THR A 8 -11.20 9.98 13.70
CA THR A 8 -12.02 11.09 14.25
C THR A 8 -11.22 12.39 14.37
N HIS A 9 -9.96 12.30 14.76
CA HIS A 9 -9.02 13.42 14.84
C HIS A 9 -7.85 13.25 13.86
N PHE A 10 -8.13 12.81 12.62
CA PHE A 10 -7.10 12.47 11.63
C PHE A 10 -6.01 13.54 11.46
N PHE A 11 -6.36 14.83 11.47
CA PHE A 11 -5.37 15.91 11.24
C PHE A 11 -4.62 16.36 12.50
N ARG A 12 -4.91 15.79 13.67
CA ARG A 12 -4.26 16.14 14.94
C ARG A 12 -2.71 16.08 14.90
N PRO A 13 -2.05 15.16 14.18
CA PRO A 13 -0.60 15.14 14.08
C PRO A 13 0.05 16.42 13.53
N PHE A 14 -0.70 17.26 12.81
CA PHE A 14 -0.18 18.50 12.21
C PHE A 14 -0.45 19.75 13.05
N PHE A 15 -0.97 19.58 14.27
CA PHE A 15 -1.17 20.68 15.20
C PHE A 15 -0.01 20.77 16.19
N GLY A 16 0.50 21.99 16.38
CA GLY A 16 1.56 22.30 17.34
C GLY A 16 2.95 22.43 16.73
N LYS A 17 3.95 22.66 17.60
CA LYS A 17 5.34 23.00 17.24
C LYS A 17 6.10 21.93 16.45
N TYR A 18 5.71 20.67 16.57
CA TYR A 18 6.38 19.54 15.90
C TYR A 18 5.80 19.17 14.53
N ARG A 19 4.86 19.97 14.00
CA ARG A 19 4.14 19.66 12.75
C ARG A 19 5.07 19.43 11.55
N GLU A 20 6.17 20.19 11.44
CA GLU A 20 7.15 20.01 10.35
C GLU A 20 7.91 18.69 10.46
N GLN A 21 8.31 18.31 11.69
CA GLN A 21 8.94 17.03 11.95
C GLN A 21 8.01 15.86 11.60
N VAL A 22 6.71 15.98 11.89
CA VAL A 22 5.71 14.97 11.51
C VAL A 22 5.61 14.84 9.99
N VAL A 23 5.57 15.96 9.26
CA VAL A 23 5.57 15.96 7.79
C VAL A 23 6.83 15.27 7.26
N GLU A 24 8.01 15.60 7.77
CA GLU A 24 9.26 15.01 7.29
C GLU A 24 9.36 13.51 7.61
N CYS A 25 8.92 13.08 8.80
CA CYS A 25 8.81 11.66 9.14
C CYS A 25 7.91 10.91 8.13
N LEU A 26 6.77 11.48 7.75
CA LEU A 26 5.89 10.89 6.74
C LEU A 26 6.55 10.87 5.35
N ARG A 27 7.29 11.90 4.97
CA ARG A 27 8.01 11.95 3.69
C ARG A 27 9.12 10.90 3.61
N ILE A 28 9.96 10.79 4.63
CA ILE A 28 11.02 9.77 4.67
C ILE A 28 10.43 8.37 4.66
N LEU A 29 9.39 8.10 5.46
CA LEU A 29 8.74 6.78 5.44
C LEU A 29 8.10 6.48 4.09
N HIS A 30 7.50 7.47 3.44
CA HIS A 30 6.95 7.31 2.08
C HIS A 30 8.06 7.02 1.07
N ALA A 31 9.20 7.72 1.14
CA ALA A 31 10.35 7.45 0.27
C ALA A 31 10.95 6.06 0.51
N SER A 32 11.02 5.63 1.77
CA SER A 32 11.54 4.31 2.16
C SER A 32 10.61 3.15 1.77
N LEU A 33 9.30 3.37 1.70
CA LEU A 33 8.32 2.35 1.32
C LEU A 33 7.97 2.37 -0.18
N TYR A 34 8.02 3.54 -0.83
CA TYR A 34 7.50 3.73 -2.19
C TYR A 34 8.43 4.51 -3.11
N GLY A 35 9.55 5.03 -2.61
CA GLY A 35 10.48 5.85 -3.38
C GLY A 35 11.53 5.04 -4.16
N SER A 36 12.44 5.75 -4.81
CA SER A 36 13.45 5.21 -5.72
C SER A 36 14.36 4.12 -5.15
N LEU A 37 14.66 4.18 -3.85
CA LEU A 37 15.59 3.28 -3.15
C LEU A 37 14.88 2.34 -2.17
N ALA A 38 13.54 2.27 -2.21
CA ALA A 38 12.79 1.46 -1.26
C ALA A 38 13.23 -0.01 -1.32
N ASP A 39 13.52 -0.60 -0.16
CA ASP A 39 13.87 -2.03 -0.05
C ASP A 39 12.57 -2.84 0.00
N TYR A 40 12.00 -3.10 -1.19
CA TYR A 40 10.69 -3.73 -1.39
C TYR A 40 10.57 -5.16 -0.83
N LYS A 41 11.67 -5.73 -0.32
CA LYS A 41 11.72 -7.10 0.23
C LYS A 41 11.51 -7.17 1.75
N ARG A 42 11.45 -6.04 2.46
CA ARG A 42 11.34 -6.04 3.94
C ARG A 42 10.07 -5.37 4.42
N ALA A 43 9.38 -6.07 5.31
CA ALA A 43 8.37 -5.46 6.15
C ALA A 43 9.08 -4.53 7.14
N PHE A 44 8.67 -3.26 7.20
CA PHE A 44 9.35 -2.26 8.05
C PHE A 44 9.12 -2.58 9.53
N THR A 45 10.19 -2.96 10.23
CA THR A 45 10.12 -3.23 11.66
C THR A 45 10.04 -1.93 12.46
N ARG A 46 9.66 -2.02 13.73
CA ARG A 46 9.60 -0.84 14.61
C ARG A 46 10.93 -0.08 14.63
N ASP A 47 12.05 -0.79 14.76
CA ASP A 47 13.37 -0.17 14.86
C ASP A 47 13.74 0.58 13.57
N GLN A 48 13.43 0.02 12.40
CA GLN A 48 13.70 0.68 11.11
C GLN A 48 12.89 1.97 10.94
N VAL A 49 11.63 1.98 11.39
CA VAL A 49 10.80 3.18 11.39
C VAL A 49 11.36 4.22 12.35
N LEU A 50 11.73 3.82 13.57
CA LEU A 50 12.29 4.72 14.57
C LEU A 50 13.62 5.33 14.13
N GLU A 51 14.49 4.55 13.49
CA GLU A 51 15.75 5.03 12.91
C GLU A 51 15.50 6.08 11.83
N SER A 52 14.60 5.78 10.87
CA SER A 52 14.20 6.71 9.81
C SER A 52 13.61 8.01 10.36
N PHE A 53 12.76 7.91 11.38
CA PHE A 53 12.14 9.07 12.02
C PHE A 53 13.15 9.89 12.83
N THR A 54 14.11 9.23 13.50
CA THR A 54 15.18 9.92 14.22
C THR A 54 16.01 10.75 13.24
N GLU A 55 16.38 10.18 12.09
CA GLU A 55 17.09 10.91 11.03
C GLU A 55 16.30 12.13 10.52
N ALA A 56 15.00 11.97 10.29
CA ALA A 56 14.11 13.07 9.89
C ALA A 56 14.10 14.20 10.94
N ILE A 57 13.90 13.83 12.21
CA ILE A 57 13.79 14.77 13.33
C ILE A 57 15.08 15.54 13.53
N THR A 58 16.25 14.87 13.47
CA THR A 58 17.56 15.54 13.63
C THR A 58 17.80 16.61 12.57
N ARG A 59 17.22 16.46 11.38
CA ARG A 59 17.41 17.41 10.27
C ARG A 59 16.31 18.46 10.15
N THR A 60 15.23 18.33 10.94
CA THR A 60 14.03 19.16 10.81
C THR A 60 13.84 20.04 12.06
N PRO A 61 13.91 21.37 11.91
CA PRO A 61 13.76 22.27 13.05
C PRO A 61 12.34 22.18 13.65
N VAL A 62 12.23 22.47 14.94
CA VAL A 62 10.94 22.64 15.61
C VAL A 62 10.43 24.05 15.26
N LEU A 63 9.13 24.17 14.99
CA LEU A 63 8.50 25.46 14.71
C LEU A 63 8.08 26.13 16.01
N ASP A 64 7.96 27.46 16.03
CA ASP A 64 7.42 28.22 17.17
C ASP A 64 8.20 27.98 18.49
N GLU A 65 9.52 27.83 18.43
CA GLU A 65 10.39 27.65 19.63
C GLU A 65 10.38 28.87 20.58
N GLU A 66 9.86 30.02 20.16
CA GLU A 66 10.00 31.31 20.86
C GLU A 66 8.93 31.60 21.94
N GLU A 67 7.87 30.79 22.12
CA GLU A 67 6.70 31.19 22.94
C GLU A 67 6.35 30.36 24.19
N GLU A 68 7.14 29.35 24.62
CA GLU A 68 6.78 28.56 25.82
C GLU A 68 7.79 28.72 26.98
N ASP A 69 7.48 29.64 27.90
CA ASP A 69 8.12 29.86 29.23
C ASP A 69 8.00 28.66 30.20
N PHE A 70 7.39 27.56 29.75
CA PHE A 70 7.31 26.27 30.44
C PHE A 70 7.69 25.15 29.47
N SER A 71 8.99 24.93 29.28
CA SER A 71 9.46 23.81 28.49
C SER A 71 9.19 22.49 29.22
N ALA A 72 8.28 21.69 28.66
CA ALA A 72 8.25 20.26 28.95
C ALA A 72 9.65 19.66 28.71
N PRO A 73 10.05 18.58 29.42
CA PRO A 73 11.37 17.99 29.27
C PRO A 73 11.71 17.74 27.80
N VAL A 74 12.89 18.21 27.38
CA VAL A 74 13.38 18.00 26.01
C VAL A 74 13.50 16.50 25.81
N ARG A 75 12.62 15.95 24.98
CA ARG A 75 12.68 14.54 24.57
C ARG A 75 13.95 14.31 23.77
N SER A 76 14.60 13.19 23.98
CA SER A 76 15.64 12.74 23.04
C SER A 76 15.04 12.53 21.65
N GLU A 77 15.85 12.59 20.58
CA GLU A 77 15.35 12.45 19.21
C GLU A 77 14.67 11.08 19.01
N ARG A 78 15.17 10.03 19.67
CA ARG A 78 14.57 8.69 19.63
C ARG A 78 13.23 8.61 20.37
N GLU A 79 13.11 9.30 21.51
CA GLU A 79 11.82 9.39 22.22
C GLU A 79 10.80 10.22 21.43
N GLN A 80 11.26 11.28 20.75
CA GLN A 80 10.45 12.08 19.86
C GLN A 80 9.99 11.26 18.65
N ALA A 81 10.87 10.49 18.01
CA ALA A 81 10.53 9.55 16.93
C ALA A 81 9.46 8.53 17.38
N ASN A 82 9.62 7.99 18.59
CA ASN A 82 8.66 7.06 19.16
C ASN A 82 7.30 7.72 19.45
N TRP A 83 7.31 8.98 19.92
CA TRP A 83 6.09 9.77 20.11
C TRP A 83 5.38 10.04 18.77
N VAL A 84 6.11 10.46 17.73
CA VAL A 84 5.56 10.69 16.38
C VAL A 84 4.94 9.40 15.83
N LEU A 85 5.63 8.26 15.93
CA LEU A 85 5.09 6.98 15.47
C LEU A 85 3.77 6.61 16.18
N ASN A 86 3.71 6.76 17.50
CA ASN A 86 2.49 6.46 18.25
C ASN A 86 1.36 7.42 17.89
N LEU A 87 1.65 8.71 17.69
CA LEU A 87 0.69 9.71 17.26
C LEU A 87 0.09 9.39 15.89
N LEU A 88 0.92 8.94 14.94
CA LEU A 88 0.50 8.54 13.60
C LEU A 88 -0.33 7.24 13.61
N LEU A 89 -0.02 6.29 14.51
CA LEU A 89 -0.83 5.09 14.72
C LEU A 89 -2.20 5.44 15.33
N GLU A 90 -2.21 6.28 16.35
CA GLU A 90 -3.42 6.71 17.07
C GLU A 90 -4.40 7.44 16.14
N HIS A 91 -3.88 8.26 15.22
CA HIS A 91 -4.71 9.05 14.29
C HIS A 91 -4.87 8.43 12.91
N GLY A 92 -4.51 7.15 12.75
CA GLY A 92 -4.81 6.36 11.55
C GLY A 92 -4.02 6.74 10.29
N TRP A 93 -2.81 7.30 10.45
CA TRP A 93 -1.86 7.53 9.36
C TRP A 93 -1.02 6.30 9.03
N ILE A 94 -0.64 5.56 10.06
CA ILE A 94 0.16 4.33 9.98
C ILE A 94 -0.66 3.18 10.58
N GLU A 95 -0.46 1.98 10.06
CA GLU A 95 -1.01 0.73 10.56
C GLU A 95 0.10 -0.21 11.01
N ARG A 96 -0.19 -1.01 12.04
CA ARG A 96 0.68 -2.09 12.51
C ARG A 96 0.08 -3.43 12.08
N HIS A 97 0.85 -4.20 11.33
CA HIS A 97 0.50 -5.56 10.91
C HIS A 97 1.36 -6.55 11.68
N ALA A 98 0.73 -7.34 12.56
CA ALA A 98 1.40 -8.45 13.23
C ALA A 98 1.37 -9.67 12.30
N ASP A 99 2.54 -10.25 12.05
CA ASP A 99 2.65 -11.54 11.40
C ASP A 99 2.63 -12.65 12.47
N GLU A 100 1.58 -13.45 12.46
CA GLU A 100 1.38 -14.56 13.41
C GLU A 100 2.42 -15.69 13.23
N ALA A 101 2.99 -15.83 12.03
CA ALA A 101 3.96 -16.89 11.73
C ALA A 101 5.38 -16.53 12.18
N THR A 102 5.78 -15.26 12.01
CA THR A 102 7.12 -14.77 12.38
C THR A 102 7.15 -14.07 13.74
N LEU A 103 5.99 -13.79 14.34
CA LEU A 103 5.80 -12.98 15.55
C LEU A 103 6.41 -11.58 15.43
N GLN A 104 6.64 -11.10 14.20
CA GLN A 104 7.16 -9.77 13.93
C GLN A 104 6.03 -8.80 13.61
N SER A 105 6.14 -7.58 14.12
CA SER A 105 5.24 -6.48 13.76
C SER A 105 5.88 -5.63 12.67
N SER A 106 5.13 -5.43 11.59
CA SER A 106 5.48 -4.52 10.52
C SER A 106 4.61 -3.27 10.53
N TYR A 107 5.15 -2.17 10.03
CA TYR A 107 4.51 -0.87 10.03
C TYR A 107 4.43 -0.36 8.58
N ALA A 108 3.24 0.05 8.17
CA ALA A 108 2.98 0.57 6.83
C ALA A 108 1.99 1.74 6.91
N PHE A 109 1.89 2.54 5.85
CA PHE A 109 0.84 3.55 5.80
C PHE A 109 -0.55 2.90 5.78
N SER A 110 -1.49 3.52 6.48
CA SER A 110 -2.90 3.29 6.16
C SER A 110 -3.19 3.80 4.75
N ARG A 111 -4.25 3.29 4.11
CA ARG A 111 -4.68 3.79 2.80
C ARG A 111 -4.86 5.31 2.79
N ILE A 112 -5.50 5.85 3.83
CA ILE A 112 -5.78 7.28 3.92
C ILE A 112 -4.50 8.05 4.25
N GLY A 113 -3.69 7.58 5.19
CA GLY A 113 -2.39 8.18 5.51
C GLY A 113 -1.53 8.34 4.27
N ARG A 114 -1.42 7.30 3.45
CA ARG A 114 -0.69 7.36 2.18
C ARG A 114 -1.24 8.40 1.21
N LEU A 115 -2.56 8.43 1.01
CA LEU A 115 -3.21 9.40 0.11
C LEU A 115 -2.98 10.84 0.53
N PHE A 116 -2.91 11.13 1.83
CA PHE A 116 -2.68 12.47 2.34
C PHE A 116 -1.18 12.81 2.45
N THR A 117 -0.30 11.82 2.58
CA THR A 117 1.15 12.03 2.49
C THR A 117 1.61 12.27 1.05
N GLN A 118 0.93 11.71 0.05
CA GLN A 118 1.29 11.86 -1.36
C GLN A 118 1.48 13.33 -1.79
N PRO A 119 0.54 14.26 -1.54
CA PRO A 119 0.70 15.66 -1.86
C PRO A 119 1.89 16.32 -1.14
N MET A 120 2.20 15.91 0.09
CA MET A 120 3.34 16.45 0.84
C MET A 120 4.67 16.09 0.18
N VAL A 121 4.76 14.88 -0.38
CA VAL A 121 5.92 14.42 -1.15
C VAL A 121 6.00 15.13 -2.51
N GLU A 122 4.89 15.29 -3.21
CA GLU A 122 4.83 15.95 -4.53
C GLU A 122 5.02 17.47 -4.46
N THR A 123 4.57 18.12 -3.39
CA THR A 123 4.81 19.57 -3.23
C THR A 123 6.31 19.85 -3.06
N ALA A 124 7.06 18.86 -2.57
CA ALA A 124 8.51 18.91 -2.53
C ALA A 124 9.19 18.43 -3.84
N GLY A 125 8.49 17.71 -4.70
CA GLY A 125 8.99 17.19 -5.99
C GLY A 125 7.97 17.41 -7.10
N GLY A 126 8.10 18.53 -7.82
CA GLY A 126 7.09 19.03 -8.75
C GLY A 126 6.76 18.05 -9.90
N GLY A 127 5.53 17.54 -9.92
CA GLY A 127 4.98 16.81 -11.08
C GLY A 127 3.58 16.23 -10.84
N PHE A 128 2.60 16.61 -11.68
CA PHE A 128 1.20 16.16 -11.61
C PHE A 128 0.99 14.79 -12.30
N ARG A 129 0.03 14.00 -11.79
CA ARG A 129 -0.16 12.56 -12.05
C ARG A 129 -1.14 12.23 -13.18
N THR A 130 -0.80 11.22 -13.98
CA THR A 130 -1.81 10.37 -14.66
C THR A 130 -1.55 8.92 -14.29
N ARG A 131 -2.47 8.32 -13.52
CA ARG A 131 -2.45 6.90 -13.12
C ARG A 131 -2.89 6.04 -14.32
N HIS A 132 -2.39 4.82 -14.42
CA HIS A 132 -2.88 3.73 -15.30
C HIS A 132 -2.18 3.41 -16.63
N ARG A 133 -0.95 3.88 -16.91
CA ARG A 133 -0.15 3.36 -18.06
C ARG A 133 1.36 3.33 -17.80
N ASN A 134 1.78 3.29 -16.54
CA ASN A 134 3.15 3.62 -16.16
C ASN A 134 4.19 2.67 -16.78
N THR A 135 3.93 1.36 -16.82
CA THR A 135 4.86 0.39 -17.43
C THR A 135 5.04 0.62 -18.93
N ARG A 136 3.93 0.82 -19.66
CA ARG A 136 3.96 1.13 -21.09
C ARG A 136 4.61 2.50 -21.36
N ASN A 137 4.34 3.49 -20.51
CA ASN A 137 4.90 4.83 -20.62
C ASN A 137 6.41 4.82 -20.39
N THR A 138 6.89 4.10 -19.36
CA THR A 138 8.32 3.84 -19.13
C THR A 138 8.97 3.28 -20.39
N ARG A 139 8.36 2.25 -20.99
CA ARG A 139 8.87 1.67 -22.24
C ARG A 139 8.90 2.68 -23.39
N ASN A 140 7.81 3.42 -23.62
CA ASN A 140 7.73 4.41 -24.70
C ASN A 140 8.76 5.52 -24.55
N ALA A 141 8.94 6.00 -23.33
CA ALA A 141 9.88 7.05 -22.99
C ALA A 141 11.33 6.55 -23.16
N LEU A 142 11.66 5.34 -22.68
CA LEU A 142 12.97 4.71 -22.92
C LEU A 142 13.25 4.50 -24.41
N HIS A 143 12.24 4.10 -25.19
CA HIS A 143 12.38 3.95 -26.63
C HIS A 143 12.67 5.30 -27.30
N SER A 144 11.94 6.35 -26.92
CA SER A 144 12.13 7.71 -27.45
C SER A 144 13.51 8.26 -27.11
N PHE A 145 13.97 8.06 -25.87
CA PHE A 145 15.32 8.38 -25.46
C PHE A 145 16.39 7.63 -26.26
N LEU A 146 16.19 6.33 -26.51
CA LEU A 146 17.14 5.52 -27.26
C LEU A 146 17.32 5.98 -28.71
N GLU A 147 16.24 6.46 -29.32
CA GLU A 147 16.19 6.96 -30.71
C GLU A 147 16.71 8.39 -30.82
N ARG A 148 16.23 9.31 -29.98
CA ARG A 148 16.47 10.76 -30.10
C ARG A 148 17.63 11.25 -29.23
N GLY A 149 17.89 10.59 -28.11
CA GLY A 149 18.87 11.01 -27.10
C GLY A 149 18.43 12.21 -26.27
N GLU A 150 17.14 12.51 -26.21
CA GLU A 150 16.57 13.60 -25.42
C GLU A 150 16.46 13.20 -23.95
N VAL A 151 17.14 13.94 -23.06
CA VAL A 151 17.22 13.58 -21.63
C VAL A 151 15.87 13.66 -20.92
N TYR A 152 14.96 14.53 -21.37
CA TYR A 152 13.60 14.60 -20.84
C TYR A 152 12.87 13.26 -20.95
N ASP A 153 12.99 12.56 -22.08
CA ASP A 153 12.41 11.22 -22.25
C ASP A 153 12.96 10.21 -21.23
N LEU A 154 14.23 10.34 -20.83
CA LEU A 154 14.82 9.46 -19.81
C LEU A 154 14.32 9.81 -18.40
N LEU A 155 14.16 11.09 -18.09
CA LEU A 155 13.60 11.54 -16.81
C LEU A 155 12.12 11.14 -16.68
N ASP A 156 11.35 11.28 -17.76
CA ASP A 156 9.98 10.77 -17.84
C ASP A 156 9.94 9.25 -17.60
N ALA A 157 10.81 8.49 -18.26
CA ALA A 157 10.93 7.05 -18.02
C ALA A 157 11.25 6.72 -16.56
N TYR A 158 12.14 7.51 -15.94
CA TYR A 158 12.49 7.37 -14.53
C TYR A 158 11.27 7.61 -13.63
N GLU A 159 10.52 8.69 -13.86
CA GLU A 159 9.33 9.02 -13.08
C GLU A 159 8.21 7.98 -13.27
N TYR A 160 7.93 7.58 -14.51
CA TYR A 160 6.95 6.53 -14.79
C TYR A 160 7.32 5.22 -14.09
N SER A 161 8.61 4.84 -14.07
CA SER A 161 9.05 3.60 -13.42
C SER A 161 8.80 3.57 -11.91
N GLU A 162 8.87 4.72 -11.24
CA GLU A 162 8.55 4.85 -9.80
C GLU A 162 7.08 4.59 -9.53
N ARG A 163 6.22 5.18 -10.38
CA ARG A 163 4.77 5.09 -10.25
C ARG A 163 4.24 3.66 -10.42
N ILE A 164 4.95 2.79 -11.16
CA ILE A 164 4.59 1.37 -11.31
C ILE A 164 4.46 0.69 -9.94
N ILE A 165 5.43 0.91 -9.04
CA ILE A 165 5.40 0.28 -7.72
C ILE A 165 4.26 0.86 -6.88
N SER A 166 4.11 2.18 -6.90
CA SER A 166 3.02 2.86 -6.21
C SER A 166 1.66 2.31 -6.62
N ASP A 167 1.44 2.09 -7.91
CA ASP A 167 0.19 1.53 -8.44
C ASP A 167 -0.07 0.13 -7.87
N PHE A 168 0.91 -0.78 -7.84
CA PHE A 168 0.72 -2.10 -7.22
C PHE A 168 0.40 -2.02 -5.74
N SER A 169 1.15 -1.22 -4.98
CA SER A 169 0.93 -1.04 -3.55
C SER A 169 -0.48 -0.52 -3.26
N ASP A 170 -1.02 0.37 -4.10
CA ASP A 170 -2.39 0.87 -3.97
C ASP A 170 -3.44 -0.23 -4.18
N VAL A 171 -3.27 -1.07 -5.20
CA VAL A 171 -4.21 -2.16 -5.48
C VAL A 171 -4.17 -3.24 -4.38
N ILE A 172 -2.97 -3.58 -3.90
CA ILE A 172 -2.80 -4.54 -2.79
C ILE A 172 -3.49 -4.02 -1.53
N ALA A 173 -3.24 -2.76 -1.15
CA ALA A 173 -3.88 -2.16 0.01
C ALA A 173 -5.41 -2.08 -0.14
N GLU A 174 -5.92 -1.79 -1.35
CA GLU A 174 -7.36 -1.81 -1.62
C GLU A 174 -7.97 -3.20 -1.40
N LEU A 175 -7.29 -4.26 -1.85
CA LEU A 175 -7.71 -5.65 -1.67
C LEU A 175 -7.73 -6.06 -0.20
N ASP A 176 -6.67 -5.76 0.54
CA ASP A 176 -6.57 -6.12 1.95
C ASP A 176 -7.61 -5.37 2.79
N GLU A 177 -7.90 -4.11 2.48
CA GLU A 177 -8.95 -3.37 3.17
C GLU A 177 -10.35 -3.93 2.85
N ARG A 178 -10.63 -4.26 1.58
CA ARG A 178 -11.89 -4.92 1.23
C ARG A 178 -12.05 -6.27 1.92
N LYS A 179 -10.97 -7.04 2.07
CA LYS A 179 -10.97 -8.28 2.83
C LYS A 179 -11.43 -8.04 4.27
N ARG A 180 -10.87 -7.02 4.93
CA ARG A 180 -11.20 -6.67 6.33
C ARG A 180 -12.64 -6.17 6.47
N MET A 181 -13.11 -5.36 5.52
CA MET A 181 -14.49 -4.87 5.49
C MET A 181 -15.48 -6.04 5.34
N LEU A 182 -15.22 -6.95 4.41
CA LEU A 182 -16.04 -8.14 4.20
C LEU A 182 -16.18 -8.98 5.47
N VAL A 183 -15.08 -9.15 6.23
CA VAL A 183 -15.12 -9.87 7.51
C VAL A 183 -15.96 -9.15 8.55
N ARG A 184 -15.77 -7.83 8.70
CA ARG A 184 -16.52 -7.01 9.66
C ARG A 184 -18.02 -6.97 9.36
N GLU A 185 -18.40 -6.87 8.09
CA GLU A 185 -19.82 -6.83 7.68
C GLU A 185 -20.53 -8.16 7.96
N VAL A 186 -19.86 -9.29 7.73
CA VAL A 186 -20.38 -10.63 8.05
C VAL A 186 -20.50 -10.85 9.56
N GLU A 187 -19.59 -10.31 10.36
CA GLU A 187 -19.67 -10.37 11.83
C GLU A 187 -20.80 -9.48 12.39
N ALA A 188 -21.12 -8.37 11.71
CA ALA A 188 -22.08 -7.37 12.18
C ALA A 188 -23.54 -7.64 11.79
N GLN A 189 -23.83 -8.52 10.81
CA GLN A 189 -25.19 -8.76 10.33
C GLN A 189 -25.66 -10.22 10.46
N GLN A 190 -26.82 -10.41 11.09
CA GLN A 190 -27.69 -11.60 10.99
C GLN A 190 -28.53 -11.61 9.69
N VAL A 191 -28.42 -10.59 8.83
CA VAL A 191 -29.20 -10.47 7.57
C VAL A 191 -28.29 -10.74 6.38
N VAL A 192 -27.99 -12.03 6.25
CA VAL A 192 -26.88 -12.60 5.49
C VAL A 192 -27.07 -12.58 3.96
N GLN A 193 -28.31 -12.56 3.47
CA GLN A 193 -28.59 -12.81 2.05
C GLN A 193 -28.32 -11.60 1.13
N GLN A 194 -28.77 -10.40 1.50
CA GLN A 194 -28.66 -9.20 0.65
C GLN A 194 -27.23 -8.67 0.56
N ALA A 195 -26.47 -8.73 1.66
CA ALA A 195 -25.07 -8.32 1.68
C ALA A 195 -24.18 -9.24 0.81
N SER A 196 -24.54 -10.53 0.71
CA SER A 196 -23.84 -11.49 -0.16
C SER A 196 -24.07 -11.16 -1.64
N ASP A 197 -25.31 -10.86 -2.05
CA ASP A 197 -25.64 -10.59 -3.46
C ASP A 197 -25.02 -9.26 -3.97
N GLU A 198 -25.06 -8.19 -3.17
CA GLU A 198 -24.38 -6.93 -3.52
C GLU A 198 -22.86 -7.08 -3.62
N PHE A 199 -22.28 -7.92 -2.76
CA PHE A 199 -20.86 -8.24 -2.79
C PHE A 199 -20.45 -8.95 -4.10
N PHE A 200 -21.23 -9.95 -4.53
CA PHE A 200 -20.97 -10.65 -5.79
C PHE A 200 -21.16 -9.74 -7.00
N ASP A 201 -22.19 -8.91 -6.99
CA ASP A 201 -22.43 -7.93 -8.06
C ASP A 201 -21.27 -6.95 -8.19
N PHE A 202 -20.73 -6.46 -7.07
CA PHE A 202 -19.53 -5.63 -7.08
C PHE A 202 -18.31 -6.38 -7.63
N MET A 203 -18.11 -7.63 -7.20
CA MET A 203 -16.97 -8.46 -7.61
C MET A 203 -16.98 -8.77 -9.10
N GLU A 204 -18.11 -9.21 -9.63
CA GLU A 204 -18.27 -9.67 -11.00
C GLU A 204 -18.40 -8.50 -11.99
N LYS A 205 -19.20 -7.48 -11.66
CA LYS A 205 -19.51 -6.39 -12.59
C LYS A 205 -18.49 -5.25 -12.58
N ARG A 206 -17.72 -5.09 -11.49
CA ARG A 206 -16.85 -3.92 -11.32
C ARG A 206 -15.40 -4.28 -10.99
N PHE A 207 -15.16 -5.12 -9.98
CA PHE A 207 -13.81 -5.36 -9.49
C PHE A 207 -12.96 -6.21 -10.44
N MET A 208 -13.45 -7.40 -10.82
CA MET A 208 -12.74 -8.31 -11.72
C MET A 208 -12.51 -7.71 -13.11
N PRO A 209 -13.48 -7.01 -13.74
CA PRO A 209 -13.26 -6.34 -15.01
C PRO A 209 -12.19 -5.24 -14.93
N ASP A 210 -12.24 -4.39 -13.90
CA ASP A 210 -11.30 -3.28 -13.75
C ASP A 210 -9.88 -3.75 -13.40
N LEU A 211 -9.76 -4.79 -12.56
CA LEU A 211 -8.50 -5.44 -12.26
C LEU A 211 -7.93 -6.17 -13.50
N SER A 212 -8.79 -6.87 -14.25
CA SER A 212 -8.40 -7.57 -15.48
C SER A 212 -7.88 -6.58 -16.52
N VAL A 213 -8.54 -5.43 -16.71
CA VAL A 213 -8.04 -4.37 -17.59
C VAL A 213 -6.69 -3.84 -17.10
N ARG A 214 -6.53 -3.56 -15.80
CA ARG A 214 -5.26 -3.08 -15.23
C ARG A 214 -4.11 -4.07 -15.39
N LEU A 215 -4.36 -5.36 -15.15
CA LEU A 215 -3.34 -6.42 -15.26
C LEU A 215 -3.04 -6.84 -16.71
N SER A 216 -4.05 -6.85 -17.59
CA SER A 216 -3.89 -7.28 -18.99
C SER A 216 -3.36 -6.18 -19.91
N ALA A 217 -3.76 -4.92 -19.70
CA ALA A 217 -3.32 -3.81 -20.54
C ALA A 217 -1.87 -3.38 -20.24
N ASP A 218 -1.44 -3.50 -18.98
CA ASP A 218 -0.09 -3.17 -18.50
C ASP A 218 0.58 -4.41 -17.88
N SER A 219 0.59 -5.53 -18.60
CA SER A 219 1.31 -6.72 -18.13
C SER A 219 2.80 -6.37 -17.97
N VAL A 220 3.19 -6.17 -16.71
CA VAL A 220 4.57 -5.87 -16.32
C VAL A 220 5.50 -7.00 -16.73
N GLU A 221 5.02 -8.25 -16.71
CA GLU A 221 5.72 -9.40 -17.28
C GLU A 221 6.00 -9.22 -18.78
N LYS A 222 5.02 -8.77 -19.57
CA LYS A 222 5.20 -8.55 -21.02
C LYS A 222 6.21 -7.44 -21.32
N TYR A 223 6.10 -6.29 -20.62
CA TYR A 223 6.93 -5.13 -20.92
C TYR A 223 8.31 -5.18 -20.26
N ARG A 224 8.52 -6.04 -19.26
CA ARG A 224 9.81 -6.25 -18.60
C ARG A 224 10.93 -6.52 -19.61
N ASP A 225 10.76 -7.55 -20.45
CA ASP A 225 11.79 -7.96 -21.40
C ASP A 225 12.10 -6.86 -22.43
N GLU A 226 11.06 -6.13 -22.86
CA GLU A 226 11.20 -4.99 -23.76
C GLU A 226 11.99 -3.85 -23.09
N ILE A 227 11.66 -3.50 -21.85
CA ILE A 227 12.34 -2.45 -21.08
C ILE A 227 13.80 -2.84 -20.80
N GLU A 228 14.07 -4.06 -20.32
CA GLU A 228 15.43 -4.55 -20.10
C GLU A 228 16.27 -4.55 -21.39
N SER A 229 15.65 -4.89 -22.53
CA SER A 229 16.30 -4.80 -23.84
C SER A 229 16.66 -3.34 -24.18
N LEU A 230 15.75 -2.39 -23.96
CA LEU A 230 15.99 -0.97 -24.19
C LEU A 230 17.11 -0.43 -23.28
N LEU A 231 17.08 -0.74 -21.98
CA LEU A 231 18.11 -0.34 -21.02
C LEU A 231 19.49 -0.88 -21.43
N ARG A 232 19.58 -2.16 -21.81
CA ARG A 232 20.83 -2.75 -22.34
C ARG A 232 21.31 -2.05 -23.61
N LYS A 233 20.41 -1.70 -24.53
CA LYS A 233 20.76 -0.95 -25.74
C LYS A 233 21.30 0.44 -25.42
N VAL A 234 20.70 1.17 -24.48
CA VAL A 234 21.20 2.47 -24.02
C VAL A 234 22.59 2.32 -23.42
N LYS A 235 22.80 1.36 -22.50
CA LYS A 235 24.11 1.10 -21.86
C LYS A 235 25.22 0.82 -22.89
N ARG A 236 24.88 0.18 -24.01
CA ARG A 236 25.77 -0.14 -25.15
C ARG A 236 25.99 1.00 -26.14
N LYS A 237 25.30 2.13 -26.04
CA LYS A 237 25.53 3.30 -26.92
C LYS A 237 26.97 3.82 -26.78
N GLN A 238 27.42 4.54 -27.80
CA GLN A 238 28.78 5.09 -27.89
C GLN A 238 29.07 6.07 -26.73
N LYS A 239 30.34 6.19 -26.34
CA LYS A 239 30.76 7.07 -25.23
C LYS A 239 30.29 8.51 -25.42
N LYS A 240 30.35 9.05 -26.64
CA LYS A 240 29.88 10.41 -26.98
C LYS A 240 28.40 10.64 -26.63
N PHE A 241 27.54 9.67 -26.92
CA PHE A 241 26.12 9.73 -26.59
C PHE A 241 25.94 9.77 -25.06
N LYS A 242 26.60 8.85 -24.35
CA LYS A 242 26.51 8.74 -22.88
C LYS A 242 27.03 9.98 -22.18
N THR A 243 28.14 10.54 -22.64
CA THR A 243 28.71 11.79 -22.10
C THR A 243 27.77 12.98 -22.29
N ARG A 244 27.13 13.11 -23.47
CA ARG A 244 26.14 14.17 -23.73
C ARG A 244 24.93 14.03 -22.80
N ALA A 245 24.35 12.85 -22.70
CA ALA A 245 23.22 12.58 -21.82
C ALA A 245 23.56 12.86 -20.35
N GLU A 246 24.72 12.40 -19.88
CA GLU A 246 25.20 12.66 -18.51
C GLU A 246 25.35 14.16 -18.24
N THR A 247 25.92 14.92 -19.17
CA THR A 247 26.13 16.37 -18.99
C THR A 247 24.79 17.10 -18.85
N GLU A 248 23.82 16.76 -19.69
CA GLU A 248 22.49 17.38 -19.65
C GLU A 248 21.69 16.93 -18.42
N LEU A 249 21.77 15.66 -18.03
CA LEU A 249 21.16 15.16 -16.78
C LEU A 249 21.65 15.92 -15.54
N ARG A 250 22.96 16.18 -15.44
CA ARG A 250 23.54 16.92 -14.30
C ARG A 250 23.08 18.38 -14.23
N LYS A 251 22.66 18.97 -15.36
CA LYS A 251 22.10 20.32 -15.39
C LYS A 251 20.62 20.34 -15.01
N LEU A 252 19.86 19.36 -15.49
CA LEU A 252 18.41 19.32 -15.36
C LEU A 252 17.94 18.73 -14.03
N ALA A 253 18.65 17.75 -13.49
CA ALA A 253 18.29 17.05 -12.26
C ALA A 253 19.51 16.89 -11.31
N PRO A 254 20.15 17.99 -10.87
CA PRO A 254 21.30 17.93 -9.96
C PRO A 254 20.97 17.28 -8.61
N GLU A 255 19.72 17.32 -8.17
CA GLU A 255 19.21 16.76 -6.92
C GLU A 255 19.27 15.22 -6.87
N LEU A 256 19.30 14.55 -8.02
CA LEU A 256 19.41 13.09 -8.10
C LEU A 256 20.85 12.60 -7.90
N LEU A 257 21.85 13.49 -7.83
CA LEU A 257 23.24 13.11 -7.54
C LEU A 257 23.44 12.83 -6.05
N GLN A 258 23.65 11.56 -5.71
CA GLN A 258 24.10 11.14 -4.39
C GLN A 258 25.61 11.32 -4.20
N ASP A 259 26.39 11.07 -5.25
CA ASP A 259 27.85 11.24 -5.28
C ASP A 259 28.26 11.95 -6.57
N LYS A 260 29.09 13.00 -6.44
CA LYS A 260 29.62 13.79 -7.56
C LYS A 260 30.40 12.93 -8.57
N GLN A 261 31.00 11.83 -8.12
CA GLN A 261 31.77 10.91 -8.97
C GLN A 261 30.92 9.82 -9.65
N ALA A 262 29.72 9.56 -9.16
CA ALA A 262 28.83 8.56 -9.75
C ALA A 262 28.22 9.06 -11.07
N SER A 263 27.96 8.14 -12.01
CA SER A 263 27.24 8.46 -13.25
C SER A 263 25.74 8.50 -12.98
N LEU A 264 25.14 9.66 -13.19
CA LEU A 264 23.71 9.86 -13.04
C LEU A 264 22.92 9.08 -14.10
N LEU A 265 23.46 8.98 -15.32
CA LEU A 265 22.88 8.15 -16.38
C LEU A 265 22.79 6.68 -15.96
N ILE A 266 23.89 6.11 -15.45
CA ILE A 266 23.89 4.71 -15.02
C ILE A 266 22.97 4.50 -13.82
N PHE A 267 23.01 5.40 -12.84
CA PHE A 267 22.12 5.36 -11.68
C PHE A 267 20.64 5.32 -12.08
N ILE A 268 20.21 6.20 -13.00
CA ILE A 268 18.82 6.22 -13.48
C ILE A 268 18.46 4.92 -14.18
N LEU A 269 19.31 4.43 -15.08
CA LEU A 269 19.06 3.19 -15.82
C LEU A 269 18.96 1.97 -14.88
N ASP A 270 19.87 1.87 -13.92
CA ASP A 270 19.90 0.79 -12.93
C ASP A 270 18.70 0.88 -11.98
N SER A 271 18.27 2.09 -11.62
CA SER A 271 17.08 2.31 -10.80
C SER A 271 15.81 1.88 -11.53
N ILE A 272 15.65 2.23 -12.82
CA ILE A 272 14.52 1.77 -13.63
C ILE A 272 14.55 0.24 -13.73
N GLU A 273 15.72 -0.36 -13.98
CA GLU A 273 15.89 -1.82 -14.03
C GLU A 273 15.46 -2.50 -12.72
N SER A 274 15.94 -1.99 -11.58
CA SER A 274 15.60 -2.50 -10.24
C SER A 274 14.10 -2.38 -9.93
N ARG A 275 13.47 -1.27 -10.29
CA ARG A 275 12.03 -1.06 -10.11
C ARG A 275 11.20 -2.01 -10.95
N ILE A 276 11.59 -2.25 -12.21
CA ILE A 276 10.90 -3.23 -13.07
C ILE A 276 11.03 -4.65 -12.51
N HIS A 277 12.23 -5.04 -12.06
CA HIS A 277 12.43 -6.32 -11.37
C HIS A 277 11.57 -6.43 -10.11
N SER A 278 11.54 -5.41 -9.28
CA SER A 278 10.72 -5.39 -8.06
C SER A 278 9.23 -5.47 -8.38
N ALA A 279 8.79 -4.78 -9.43
CA ALA A 279 7.41 -4.85 -9.90
C ALA A 279 7.03 -6.28 -10.36
N SER A 280 7.89 -6.92 -11.16
CA SER A 280 7.66 -8.28 -11.69
C SER A 280 7.80 -9.38 -10.66
N ASP A 281 8.88 -9.37 -9.89
CA ASP A 281 9.31 -10.51 -9.08
C ASP A 281 8.82 -10.42 -7.63
N ILE A 282 8.35 -9.24 -7.18
CA ILE A 282 7.86 -9.01 -5.81
C ILE A 282 6.40 -8.54 -5.83
N MET A 283 6.12 -7.41 -6.46
CA MET A 283 4.81 -6.75 -6.35
C MET A 283 3.70 -7.51 -7.06
N LEU A 284 3.97 -8.05 -8.26
CA LEU A 284 2.99 -8.83 -9.01
C LEU A 284 2.63 -10.15 -8.30
N PRO A 285 3.59 -10.95 -7.77
CA PRO A 285 3.29 -12.07 -6.88
C PRO A 285 2.53 -11.66 -5.62
N ALA A 286 2.90 -10.55 -4.97
CA ALA A 286 2.19 -10.06 -3.79
C ALA A 286 0.73 -9.69 -4.12
N LEU A 287 0.48 -9.06 -5.27
CA LEU A 287 -0.87 -8.78 -5.76
C LEU A 287 -1.66 -10.06 -6.04
N ARG A 288 -1.05 -11.06 -6.71
CA ARG A 288 -1.68 -12.38 -6.93
C ARG A 288 -2.03 -13.04 -5.60
N ASN A 289 -1.16 -12.96 -4.60
CA ASN A 289 -1.40 -13.51 -3.26
C ASN A 289 -2.51 -12.76 -2.51
N ALA A 290 -2.53 -11.43 -2.57
CA ALA A 290 -3.59 -10.62 -1.98
C ALA A 290 -4.96 -10.96 -2.59
N LEU A 291 -5.01 -11.09 -3.93
CA LEU A 291 -6.21 -11.54 -4.65
C LEU A 291 -6.66 -12.93 -4.21
N HIS A 292 -5.74 -13.90 -4.16
CA HIS A 292 -6.06 -15.27 -3.75
C HIS A 292 -6.51 -15.35 -2.28
N SER A 293 -5.86 -14.59 -1.40
CA SER A 293 -6.21 -14.49 0.02
C SER A 293 -7.60 -13.87 0.21
N PHE A 294 -7.92 -12.86 -0.59
CA PHE A 294 -9.23 -12.22 -0.63
C PHE A 294 -10.32 -13.18 -1.14
N THR A 295 -10.13 -13.83 -2.29
CA THR A 295 -11.11 -14.76 -2.87
C THR A 295 -11.34 -15.98 -1.98
N ARG A 296 -10.27 -16.56 -1.41
CA ARG A 296 -10.38 -17.66 -0.45
C ARG A 296 -11.19 -17.26 0.79
N ARG A 297 -11.02 -16.03 1.28
CA ARG A 297 -11.80 -15.55 2.43
C ARG A 297 -13.27 -15.38 2.08
N ALA A 298 -13.57 -14.84 0.90
CA ALA A 298 -14.94 -14.77 0.39
C ALA A 298 -15.59 -16.17 0.30
N ASP A 299 -14.89 -17.16 -0.27
CA ASP A 299 -15.38 -18.56 -0.34
C ASP A 299 -15.68 -19.16 1.04
N ILE A 300 -14.79 -18.96 2.02
CA ILE A 300 -15.02 -19.43 3.40
C ILE A 300 -16.27 -18.80 4.00
N ILE A 301 -16.44 -17.50 3.83
CA ILE A 301 -17.62 -16.76 4.30
C ILE A 301 -18.88 -17.34 3.67
N ILE A 302 -18.90 -17.55 2.34
CA ILE A 302 -20.06 -18.13 1.63
C ILE A 302 -20.44 -19.48 2.22
N ARG A 303 -19.45 -20.36 2.46
CA ARG A 303 -19.71 -21.67 3.08
C ARG A 303 -20.26 -21.53 4.49
N GLN A 304 -19.68 -20.66 5.32
CA GLN A 304 -20.14 -20.41 6.69
C GLN A 304 -21.60 -19.92 6.69
N LEU A 305 -21.93 -18.96 5.83
CA LEU A 305 -23.29 -18.44 5.67
C LEU A 305 -24.26 -19.53 5.18
N SER A 306 -23.82 -20.37 4.24
CA SER A 306 -24.61 -21.50 3.74
C SER A 306 -24.88 -22.55 4.83
N TYR A 307 -23.92 -22.82 5.71
CA TYR A 307 -24.11 -23.70 6.87
C TYR A 307 -25.03 -23.08 7.94
N THR A 308 -24.95 -21.77 8.17
CA THR A 308 -25.83 -21.08 9.13
C THR A 308 -27.27 -21.00 8.63
N LEU A 309 -27.48 -20.81 7.32
CA LEU A 309 -28.81 -20.76 6.71
C LEU A 309 -29.38 -22.17 6.43
N GLY A 310 -28.53 -23.16 6.15
CA GLY A 310 -28.90 -24.57 5.95
C GLY A 310 -28.92 -25.40 7.23
N GLY A 311 -28.88 -24.76 8.41
CA GLY A 311 -28.80 -25.43 9.70
C GLY A 311 -30.13 -26.02 10.18
N GLU A 312 -30.54 -27.15 9.61
CA GLU A 312 -31.54 -28.08 10.21
C GLU A 312 -31.14 -28.56 11.63
N GLN A 313 -29.95 -28.20 12.14
CA GLN A 313 -29.54 -28.46 13.53
C GLN A 313 -30.16 -27.49 14.56
N GLY A 314 -30.61 -26.30 14.14
CA GLY A 314 -31.36 -25.40 15.00
C GLY A 314 -32.75 -25.96 15.35
N ASP A 315 -33.30 -26.78 14.46
CA ASP A 315 -34.60 -27.40 14.66
C ASP A 315 -34.52 -28.52 15.69
N LEU A 316 -33.48 -29.37 15.65
CA LEU A 316 -33.35 -30.48 16.60
C LEU A 316 -33.21 -30.00 18.07
N LEU A 317 -32.47 -28.91 18.30
CA LEU A 317 -32.31 -28.35 19.65
C LEU A 317 -33.61 -27.70 20.14
N ASN A 318 -34.31 -26.96 19.28
CA ASN A 318 -35.63 -26.40 19.58
C ASN A 318 -36.67 -27.50 19.81
N LEU A 319 -36.65 -28.57 19.01
CA LEU A 319 -37.53 -29.73 19.14
C LEU A 319 -37.26 -30.46 20.46
N CYS A 320 -35.99 -30.65 20.84
CA CYS A 320 -35.60 -31.20 22.13
C CYS A 320 -36.07 -30.34 23.31
N GLN A 321 -35.98 -29.01 23.20
CA GLN A 321 -36.46 -28.08 24.22
C GLN A 321 -37.99 -28.08 24.33
N GLN A 322 -38.70 -28.12 23.20
CA GLN A 322 -40.16 -28.22 23.15
C GLN A 322 -40.66 -29.56 23.71
N LEU A 323 -39.97 -30.67 23.40
CA LEU A 323 -40.23 -31.99 24.00
C LEU A 323 -39.96 -31.98 25.51
N GLY A 324 -38.88 -31.35 25.96
CA GLY A 324 -38.54 -31.23 27.38
C GLY A 324 -39.55 -30.41 28.19
N ALA A 325 -40.23 -29.45 27.57
CA ALA A 325 -41.27 -28.63 28.21
C ALA A 325 -42.65 -29.31 28.25
N LEU A 326 -42.87 -30.39 27.50
CA LEU A 326 -44.11 -31.15 27.51
C LEU A 326 -44.19 -32.10 28.71
N PRO A 327 -45.37 -32.31 29.32
CA PRO A 327 -45.57 -33.33 30.35
C PRO A 327 -45.19 -34.72 29.81
N LYS A 328 -44.56 -35.56 30.64
CA LYS A 328 -44.03 -36.90 30.25
C LYS A 328 -45.06 -37.79 29.54
N GLU A 329 -46.34 -37.60 29.81
CA GLU A 329 -47.45 -38.35 29.20
C GLU A 329 -47.69 -37.99 27.72
N LYS A 330 -47.28 -36.80 27.26
CA LYS A 330 -47.48 -36.29 25.90
C LYS A 330 -46.24 -36.33 25.00
N GLN A 331 -45.06 -36.55 25.59
CA GLN A 331 -43.80 -36.68 24.87
C GLN A 331 -43.79 -37.81 23.81
N PRO A 332 -44.32 -39.03 24.08
CA PRO A 332 -44.31 -40.09 23.06
C PRO A 332 -45.20 -39.77 21.84
N GLN A 333 -46.35 -39.13 22.04
CA GLN A 333 -47.21 -38.70 20.91
C GLN A 333 -46.57 -37.62 20.05
N ALA A 334 -45.79 -36.71 20.65
CA ALA A 334 -45.07 -35.67 19.92
C ALA A 334 -43.87 -36.23 19.14
N LEU A 335 -43.22 -37.28 19.65
CA LEU A 335 -42.16 -38.00 18.93
C LEU A 335 -42.70 -38.80 17.74
N ASP A 336 -43.85 -39.47 17.90
CA ASP A 336 -44.50 -40.23 16.82
C ASP A 336 -45.06 -39.36 15.69
N ALA A 337 -45.33 -38.08 15.95
CA ALA A 337 -45.84 -37.14 14.94
C ALA A 337 -44.75 -36.50 14.05
N VAL A 338 -43.47 -36.68 14.42
CA VAL A 338 -42.30 -36.12 13.72
C VAL A 338 -41.52 -37.20 12.94
N ALA A 339 -41.83 -38.49 13.16
CA ALA A 339 -41.38 -39.62 12.35
C ALA A 339 -42.27 -39.82 11.12
#